data_AF-A0A850AA97-F1
#
_entry.id   AF-A0A850AA97-F1
#
_cell.length_a   1.000
_cell.length_b   1.000
_cell.length_c   1.000
_cell.angle_alpha   90.00
_cell.angle_beta   90.00
_cell.angle_gamma   90.00
#
_symmetry.space_group_name_H-M   'P 1'
#
loop_
_entity.id
_entity.type
_entity.pdbx_description
1 polymer ?
#
loop_
_entity_poly.entity_id
_entity_poly.type
_entity_poly.pdbx_seq_one_letter_code
_entity_poly.pdbx_strand_id
1 'polypeptide(L)'
;MNTHFGACLTPRPDSSLLVYKTIDGHPLGLVQGDVVLGYDNVPWKILYKQLLAAQLPIAGWWWGCSQSAYEHSWLMSAGMNWHLFDTLDVVKYYTGDTLHLPTAPLAGQTTSILGTEQMDIPGVPKPNLLAQDYVNWGIVSGTQIGYIYVMGWTGNAGDEFLQAVNDLMFNHETSGLIIDFRLNYGGNMFLSNPALELLFNTTVETIGFACRADPNNHLAMFVCAAPSFYNINGNPSTYYDKPVAVLTGPGAVSSGDQVALRMKFHPRARIFGKSTTAAFNAPTILDLGNSDWTSRYADADAFLVSNPGHYLTHDEFVVDEEVWLTPDDVAQGYDTVVKAAIAWMDSQITSIPQPVTAEVPASYRLYQNYPNPFNPSTHIKFRLPAGASQAGIAGFPKGAGAFVELKVYDVSGREVATLVSENLAPGEYRLQWDGKDAFGNPLSSGVYFYRLRAGSFTQTRKMILMK
;
A
#
# COMPACT_ATOMS: atom_id res chain seq x y z
N MET A 1 14.35 3.47 -16.37
CA MET A 1 15.49 4.35 -16.17
C MET A 1 15.31 5.48 -17.16
N ASN A 2 15.09 6.70 -16.69
CA ASN A 2 15.03 7.90 -17.52
C ASN A 2 16.46 8.27 -17.92
N THR A 3 17.10 7.42 -18.71
CA THR A 3 18.57 7.25 -18.71
C THR A 3 19.32 8.55 -18.95
N HIS A 4 18.72 9.54 -19.61
CA HIS A 4 19.32 10.85 -19.82
C HIS A 4 18.39 12.05 -19.51
N PHE A 5 17.24 11.82 -18.88
CA PHE A 5 16.36 12.94 -18.51
C PHE A 5 16.89 13.69 -17.30
N GLY A 6 17.51 12.97 -16.35
CA GLY A 6 17.97 13.55 -15.09
C GLY A 6 16.88 13.76 -14.03
N ALA A 7 15.61 13.47 -14.33
CA ALA A 7 14.50 13.50 -13.38
C ALA A 7 13.70 12.18 -13.39
N CYS A 8 13.11 11.80 -12.26
CA CYS A 8 12.16 10.71 -12.15
C CYS A 8 10.75 11.28 -12.07
N LEU A 9 9.87 10.72 -12.90
CA LEU A 9 8.49 11.14 -13.04
C LEU A 9 7.58 10.04 -12.51
N THR A 10 6.53 10.44 -11.79
CA THR A 10 5.44 9.55 -11.37
C THR A 10 4.11 10.16 -11.81
N PRO A 11 3.18 9.39 -12.39
CA PRO A 11 1.88 9.90 -12.77
C PRO A 11 1.06 10.30 -11.55
N ARG A 12 0.12 11.22 -11.79
CA ARG A 12 -0.91 11.68 -10.85
C ARG A 12 -2.29 11.23 -11.32
N PRO A 13 -3.33 11.33 -10.49
CA PRO A 13 -4.71 10.96 -10.88
C PRO A 13 -5.24 11.68 -12.13
N ASP A 14 -4.78 12.90 -12.41
CA ASP A 14 -5.13 13.67 -13.61
C ASP A 14 -4.27 13.34 -14.85
N SER A 15 -3.38 12.34 -14.71
CA SER A 15 -2.35 11.92 -15.67
C SER A 15 -1.24 12.94 -15.93
N SER A 16 -1.16 14.01 -15.15
CA SER A 16 0.06 14.84 -15.10
C SER A 16 1.17 14.07 -14.39
N LEU A 17 2.42 14.52 -14.52
CA LEU A 17 3.60 13.77 -14.10
C LEU A 17 4.36 14.56 -13.05
N LEU A 18 4.34 14.09 -11.81
CA LEU A 18 5.08 14.68 -10.71
C LEU A 18 6.56 14.33 -10.80
N VAL A 19 7.42 15.36 -10.71
CA VAL A 19 8.85 15.21 -10.49
C VAL A 19 9.08 14.93 -9.00
N TYR A 20 9.54 13.72 -8.67
CA TYR A 20 9.79 13.32 -7.27
C TYR A 20 11.27 13.10 -6.96
N LYS A 21 12.13 13.08 -7.98
CA LYS A 21 13.59 13.00 -7.82
C LYS A 21 14.27 13.66 -9.01
N THR A 22 15.38 14.35 -8.77
CA THR A 22 16.22 14.96 -9.80
C THR A 22 17.69 14.74 -9.48
N ILE A 23 18.55 14.87 -10.50
CA ILE A 23 19.97 15.13 -10.29
C ILE A 23 20.18 16.57 -9.79
N ASP A 24 21.30 16.79 -9.13
CA ASP A 24 21.72 18.14 -8.76
C ASP A 24 21.96 19.00 -10.01
N GLY A 25 21.45 20.23 -10.00
CA GLY A 25 21.60 21.16 -11.13
C GLY A 25 20.97 20.66 -12.43
N HIS A 26 19.81 19.99 -12.35
CA HIS A 26 19.07 19.50 -13.51
C HIS A 26 19.06 20.53 -14.67
N PRO A 27 19.37 20.16 -15.94
CA PRO A 27 19.56 21.13 -17.03
C PRO A 27 18.38 22.07 -17.29
N LEU A 28 17.16 21.59 -17.05
CA LEU A 28 15.93 22.37 -17.16
C LEU A 28 15.52 23.09 -15.85
N GLY A 29 16.34 23.02 -14.80
CA GLY A 29 16.01 23.54 -13.48
C GLY A 29 14.81 22.85 -12.82
N LEU A 30 14.56 21.58 -13.14
CA LEU A 30 13.51 20.79 -12.48
C LEU A 30 13.89 20.52 -11.03
N VAL A 31 12.89 20.55 -10.16
CA VAL A 31 13.00 20.24 -8.73
C VAL A 31 11.88 19.31 -8.29
N GLN A 32 12.05 18.68 -7.12
CA GLN A 32 10.98 17.90 -6.50
C GLN A 32 9.73 18.78 -6.28
N GLY A 33 8.57 18.27 -6.67
CA GLY A 33 7.29 18.98 -6.60
C GLY A 33 6.83 19.58 -7.92
N ASP A 34 7.74 19.80 -8.88
CA ASP A 34 7.36 20.27 -10.22
C ASP A 34 6.45 19.26 -10.92
N VAL A 35 5.58 19.74 -11.80
CA VAL A 35 4.64 18.87 -12.54
C VAL A 35 4.84 19.06 -14.04
N VAL A 36 5.22 17.98 -14.72
CA VAL A 36 5.25 17.90 -16.18
C VAL A 36 3.84 17.62 -16.70
N LEU A 37 3.35 18.48 -17.60
CA LEU A 37 2.03 18.33 -18.21
C LEU A 37 2.09 17.56 -19.53
N GLY A 38 3.11 17.84 -20.33
CA GLY A 38 3.22 17.36 -21.70
C GLY A 38 4.28 18.10 -22.47
N TYR A 39 4.14 18.11 -23.79
CA TYR A 39 5.07 18.73 -24.73
C TYR A 39 4.29 19.58 -25.73
N ASP A 40 4.85 20.74 -26.08
CA ASP A 40 4.27 21.67 -27.07
C ASP A 40 2.78 21.98 -26.84
N ASN A 41 2.37 22.19 -25.58
CA ASN A 41 1.00 22.42 -25.12
C ASN A 41 0.04 21.22 -25.26
N VAL A 42 0.56 20.02 -25.52
CA VAL A 42 -0.22 18.79 -25.64
C VAL A 42 0.12 17.84 -24.50
N PRO A 43 -0.87 17.41 -23.69
CA PRO A 43 -0.64 16.47 -22.60
C PRO A 43 0.03 15.18 -23.09
N TRP A 44 1.04 14.70 -22.35
CA TRP A 44 1.76 13.47 -22.73
C TRP A 44 0.82 12.28 -22.89
N LYS A 45 -0.23 12.19 -22.06
CA LYS A 45 -1.27 11.15 -22.14
C LYS A 45 -1.98 11.04 -23.50
N ILE A 46 -1.98 12.13 -24.27
CA ILE A 46 -2.53 12.19 -25.63
C ILE A 46 -1.43 11.84 -26.63
N LEU A 47 -0.25 12.46 -26.48
CA LEU A 47 0.87 12.30 -27.41
C LEU A 47 1.32 10.84 -27.54
N TYR A 48 1.54 10.11 -26.45
CA TYR A 48 2.04 8.73 -26.56
C TYR A 48 1.08 7.83 -27.33
N LYS A 49 -0.25 8.04 -27.20
CA LYS A 49 -1.28 7.29 -27.93
C LYS A 49 -1.22 7.59 -29.43
N GLN A 50 -1.02 8.85 -29.80
CA GLN A 50 -0.85 9.27 -31.19
C GLN A 50 0.43 8.69 -31.81
N LEU A 51 1.54 8.71 -31.07
CA LEU A 51 2.81 8.14 -31.51
C LEU A 51 2.70 6.62 -31.73
N LEU A 52 2.07 5.89 -30.80
CA LEU A 52 1.79 4.46 -30.96
C LEU A 52 0.89 4.17 -32.15
N ALA A 53 -0.17 4.96 -32.35
CA ALA A 53 -1.06 4.81 -33.51
C ALA A 53 -0.34 5.08 -34.84
N ALA A 54 0.64 5.99 -34.83
CA ALA A 54 1.50 6.30 -35.96
C ALA A 54 2.67 5.30 -36.12
N GLN A 55 2.78 4.29 -35.26
CA GLN A 55 3.88 3.30 -35.24
C GLN A 55 5.27 3.95 -35.10
N LEU A 56 5.35 5.10 -34.45
CA LEU A 56 6.62 5.76 -34.19
C LEU A 56 7.34 5.08 -33.01
N PRO A 57 8.66 4.87 -33.11
CA PRO A 57 9.41 4.27 -32.02
C PRO A 57 9.45 5.24 -30.83
N ILE A 58 8.92 4.79 -29.70
CA ILE A 58 9.00 5.49 -28.42
C ILE A 58 9.67 4.60 -27.39
N ALA A 59 10.47 5.20 -26.53
CA ALA A 59 11.09 4.48 -25.42
C ALA A 59 10.05 4.25 -24.31
N GLY A 60 10.00 3.03 -23.79
CA GLY A 60 9.01 2.63 -22.79
C GLY A 60 9.63 1.89 -21.62
N TRP A 61 8.98 1.97 -20.46
CA TRP A 61 9.20 1.09 -19.33
C TRP A 61 8.09 0.04 -19.33
N TRP A 62 8.27 -1.06 -20.05
CA TRP A 62 7.15 -1.94 -20.43
C TRP A 62 7.04 -3.18 -19.55
N TRP A 63 6.15 -3.07 -18.57
CA TRP A 63 5.73 -4.17 -17.70
C TRP A 63 4.28 -3.84 -17.32
N GLY A 64 3.30 -4.58 -17.83
CA GLY A 64 1.90 -4.24 -17.58
C GLY A 64 0.92 -5.13 -18.32
N CYS A 65 0.10 -5.88 -17.57
CA CYS A 65 -0.91 -6.76 -18.13
C CYS A 65 -2.33 -6.17 -18.06
N SER A 66 -2.54 -5.21 -17.16
CA SER A 66 -3.82 -4.49 -17.00
C SER A 66 -3.82 -3.14 -17.73
N GLN A 67 -5.02 -2.56 -17.91
CA GLN A 67 -5.16 -1.27 -18.58
C GLN A 67 -4.48 -0.14 -17.79
N SER A 68 -4.66 -0.12 -16.47
CA SER A 68 -4.06 0.90 -15.61
C SER A 68 -2.53 0.76 -15.57
N ALA A 69 -2.00 -0.46 -15.47
CA ALA A 69 -0.57 -0.74 -15.51
C ALA A 69 0.06 -0.26 -16.83
N TYR A 70 -0.63 -0.51 -17.95
CA TYR A 70 -0.21 -0.07 -19.26
C TYR A 70 -0.17 1.47 -19.36
N GLU A 71 -1.25 2.15 -18.96
CA GLU A 71 -1.30 3.61 -18.99
C GLU A 71 -0.24 4.23 -18.07
N HIS A 72 -0.07 3.70 -16.87
CA HIS A 72 0.94 4.15 -15.90
C HIS A 72 2.36 4.04 -16.46
N SER A 73 2.70 2.88 -17.03
CA SER A 73 4.00 2.60 -17.66
C SER A 73 4.35 3.60 -18.75
N TRP A 74 3.37 3.93 -19.60
CA TRP A 74 3.57 4.92 -20.66
C TRP A 74 3.61 6.35 -20.15
N LEU A 75 2.85 6.69 -19.12
CA LEU A 75 2.90 8.01 -18.51
C LEU A 75 4.29 8.26 -17.88
N MET A 76 4.86 7.29 -17.16
CA MET A 76 6.21 7.39 -16.61
C MET A 76 7.29 7.57 -17.68
N SER A 77 7.08 7.03 -18.88
CA SER A 77 8.09 7.10 -19.95
C SER A 77 8.18 8.46 -20.65
N ALA A 78 7.40 9.47 -20.24
CA ALA A 78 7.50 10.81 -20.82
C ALA A 78 8.93 11.34 -20.81
N GLY A 79 9.64 11.16 -19.69
CA GLY A 79 11.05 11.55 -19.55
C GLY A 79 12.00 10.73 -20.43
N MET A 80 11.61 9.55 -20.94
CA MET A 80 12.44 8.80 -21.88
C MET A 80 12.28 9.30 -23.34
N ASN A 81 11.26 10.13 -23.60
CA ASN A 81 10.87 10.57 -24.93
C ASN A 81 11.02 12.09 -25.12
N TRP A 82 11.75 12.78 -24.23
CA TRP A 82 11.95 14.23 -24.30
C TRP A 82 12.57 14.70 -25.63
N HIS A 83 13.36 13.85 -26.27
CA HIS A 83 14.08 14.15 -27.52
C HIS A 83 13.19 14.22 -28.76
N LEU A 84 11.90 13.89 -28.62
CA LEU A 84 10.94 13.95 -29.71
C LEU A 84 10.31 15.34 -29.89
N PHE A 85 10.50 16.25 -28.93
CA PHE A 85 9.79 17.53 -28.87
C PHE A 85 10.73 18.67 -28.48
N ASP A 86 10.41 19.88 -28.94
CA ASP A 86 11.24 21.08 -28.71
C ASP A 86 11.03 21.69 -27.32
N THR A 87 9.80 21.60 -26.78
CA THR A 87 9.46 22.18 -25.49
C THR A 87 8.73 21.22 -24.55
N LEU A 88 9.07 21.30 -23.26
CA LEU A 88 8.44 20.58 -22.16
C LEU A 88 7.59 21.55 -21.33
N ASP A 89 6.32 21.22 -21.14
CA ASP A 89 5.39 22.03 -20.34
C ASP A 89 5.47 21.64 -18.87
N VAL A 90 5.87 22.57 -18.01
CA VAL A 90 6.13 22.32 -16.59
C VAL A 90 5.46 23.36 -15.71
N VAL A 91 4.66 22.92 -14.75
CA VAL A 91 4.19 23.75 -13.63
C VAL A 91 5.26 23.74 -12.54
N LYS A 92 5.79 24.92 -12.21
CA LYS A 92 6.81 25.08 -11.17
C LYS A 92 6.19 25.03 -9.78
N TYR A 93 6.72 24.18 -8.91
CA TYR A 93 6.17 23.99 -7.55
C TYR A 93 6.11 25.29 -6.75
N TYR A 94 7.23 26.03 -6.68
CA TYR A 94 7.35 27.19 -5.80
C TYR A 94 6.64 28.45 -6.30
N THR A 95 6.39 28.57 -7.61
CA THR A 95 5.78 29.77 -8.18
C THR A 95 4.36 29.54 -8.69
N GLY A 96 4.00 28.30 -9.01
CA GLY A 96 2.74 27.96 -9.67
C GLY A 96 2.71 28.28 -11.17
N ASP A 97 3.79 28.83 -11.73
CA ASP A 97 3.85 29.21 -13.13
C ASP A 97 3.96 27.99 -14.03
N THR A 98 3.23 28.03 -15.16
CA THR A 98 3.44 27.10 -16.26
C THR A 98 4.52 27.66 -17.19
N LEU A 99 5.62 26.92 -17.36
CA LEU A 99 6.73 27.27 -18.23
C LEU A 99 6.82 26.30 -19.41
N HIS A 100 7.21 26.82 -20.57
CA HIS A 100 7.54 26.05 -21.77
C HIS A 100 9.06 25.98 -21.88
N LEU A 101 9.66 24.94 -21.30
CA LEU A 101 11.11 24.84 -21.17
C LEU A 101 11.69 24.19 -22.44
N PRO A 102 12.71 24.78 -23.09
CA PRO A 102 13.34 24.15 -24.25
C PRO A 102 14.01 22.84 -23.82
N THR A 103 13.85 21.77 -24.58
CA THR A 103 14.46 20.45 -24.29
C THR A 103 15.93 20.38 -24.70
N ALA A 104 16.40 21.31 -25.54
CA ALA A 104 17.78 21.36 -26.05
C ALA A 104 18.89 21.23 -24.97
N PRO A 105 18.77 21.80 -23.75
CA PRO A 105 19.77 21.61 -22.69
C PRO A 105 19.93 20.15 -22.21
N LEU A 106 18.96 19.27 -22.47
CA LEU A 106 19.05 17.84 -22.15
C LEU A 106 19.98 17.06 -23.09
N ALA A 107 20.33 17.59 -24.27
CA ALA A 107 21.15 16.89 -25.25
C ALA A 107 22.57 16.52 -24.76
N GLY A 108 23.11 17.27 -23.79
CA GLY A 108 24.40 16.98 -23.16
C GLY A 108 24.31 16.22 -21.84
N GLN A 109 23.10 15.89 -21.39
CA GLN A 109 22.88 15.19 -20.13
C GLN A 109 23.25 13.72 -20.31
N THR A 110 24.12 13.18 -19.44
CA THR A 110 24.45 11.74 -19.43
C THR A 110 24.11 10.98 -18.15
N THR A 111 23.80 11.66 -17.05
CA THR A 111 23.54 11.03 -15.73
C THR A 111 22.19 10.33 -15.69
N SER A 112 22.20 9.01 -15.53
CA SER A 112 21.00 8.23 -15.26
C SER A 112 20.61 8.28 -13.78
N ILE A 113 19.31 8.38 -13.52
CA ILE A 113 18.76 8.11 -12.19
C ILE A 113 17.67 7.04 -12.27
N LEU A 114 17.67 6.16 -11.26
CA LEU A 114 16.69 5.10 -11.16
C LEU A 114 15.40 5.63 -10.53
N GLY A 115 14.31 5.59 -11.31
CA GLY A 115 12.99 5.96 -10.86
C GLY A 115 12.24 4.74 -10.32
N THR A 116 12.02 4.70 -9.01
CA THR A 116 11.45 3.55 -8.31
C THR A 116 10.19 3.85 -7.49
N GLU A 117 9.84 5.13 -7.35
CA GLU A 117 8.86 5.65 -6.37
C GLU A 117 9.11 5.32 -4.90
N GLN A 118 10.13 4.52 -4.59
CA GLN A 118 10.63 4.30 -3.25
C GLN A 118 11.49 5.50 -2.86
N MET A 119 10.95 6.43 -2.07
CA MET A 119 11.74 7.57 -1.56
C MET A 119 12.68 7.12 -0.44
N ASP A 120 13.62 8.00 -0.07
CA ASP A 120 14.54 7.72 1.03
C ASP A 120 13.78 7.90 2.35
N ILE A 121 13.84 6.88 3.22
CA ILE A 121 13.12 6.88 4.49
C ILE A 121 14.10 7.13 5.64
N PRO A 122 13.95 8.23 6.40
CA PRO A 122 14.86 8.52 7.51
C PRO A 122 14.97 7.37 8.51
N GLY A 123 16.19 6.93 8.82
CA GLY A 123 16.47 5.81 9.73
C GLY A 123 16.52 4.43 9.05
N VAL A 124 16.29 4.37 7.75
CA VAL A 124 16.27 3.11 6.98
C VAL A 124 17.26 3.23 5.82
N PRO A 125 18.35 2.43 5.79
CA PRO A 125 19.28 2.45 4.68
C PRO A 125 18.58 1.95 3.42
N LYS A 126 18.74 2.68 2.31
CA LYS A 126 18.15 2.30 1.03
C LYS A 126 19.04 1.31 0.29
N PRO A 127 18.48 0.24 -0.31
CA PRO A 127 19.29 -0.71 -1.06
C PRO A 127 19.99 -0.11 -2.27
N ASN A 128 21.19 -0.61 -2.56
CA ASN A 128 21.96 -0.26 -3.76
C ASN A 128 21.94 -1.38 -4.81
N LEU A 129 21.04 -1.25 -5.80
CA LEU A 129 20.91 -2.24 -6.88
C LEU A 129 22.19 -2.44 -7.69
N LEU A 130 23.02 -1.41 -7.86
CA LEU A 130 24.29 -1.56 -8.58
C LEU A 130 25.31 -2.40 -7.80
N ALA A 131 25.15 -2.47 -6.48
CA ALA A 131 25.93 -3.33 -5.60
C ALA A 131 25.26 -4.69 -5.34
N GLN A 132 24.17 -5.01 -6.04
CA GLN A 132 23.37 -6.23 -5.83
C GLN A 132 22.78 -6.34 -4.41
N ASP A 133 22.49 -5.20 -3.79
CA ASP A 133 21.78 -5.09 -2.52
C ASP A 133 20.28 -4.93 -2.80
N TYR A 134 19.49 -5.93 -2.38
CA TYR A 134 18.07 -6.06 -2.75
C TYR A 134 17.12 -5.87 -1.58
N VAL A 135 17.57 -6.09 -0.33
CA VAL A 135 16.75 -5.97 0.86
C VAL A 135 17.54 -5.24 1.96
N ASN A 136 17.02 -4.09 2.37
CA ASN A 136 17.50 -3.38 3.55
C ASN A 136 16.32 -3.00 4.44
N TRP A 137 16.59 -2.88 5.73
CA TRP A 137 15.57 -2.60 6.73
C TRP A 137 16.09 -1.70 7.85
N GLY A 138 15.15 -1.19 8.64
CA GLY A 138 15.45 -0.34 9.78
C GLY A 138 14.18 0.16 10.45
N ILE A 139 14.35 1.14 11.34
CA ILE A 139 13.24 1.80 12.06
C ILE A 139 13.02 3.16 11.45
N VAL A 140 11.77 3.48 11.10
CA VAL A 140 11.42 4.82 10.61
C VAL A 140 11.66 5.82 11.74
N SER A 141 12.49 6.83 11.47
CA SER A 141 12.94 7.79 12.49
C SER A 141 11.77 8.46 13.22
N GLY A 142 11.85 8.49 14.54
CA GLY A 142 10.80 9.07 15.39
C GLY A 142 9.58 8.17 15.62
N THR A 143 9.63 6.90 15.18
CA THR A 143 8.56 5.91 15.36
C THR A 143 9.11 4.60 15.94
N GLN A 144 8.23 3.65 16.23
CA GLN A 144 8.57 2.25 16.52
C GLN A 144 8.23 1.32 15.33
N ILE A 145 8.04 1.89 14.13
CA ILE A 145 7.61 1.16 12.94
C ILE A 145 8.84 0.67 12.19
N GLY A 146 8.87 -0.63 11.92
CA GLY A 146 9.87 -1.25 11.07
C GLY A 146 9.57 -1.00 9.60
N TYR A 147 10.61 -0.83 8.80
CA TYR A 147 10.51 -0.65 7.36
C TYR A 147 11.44 -1.61 6.66
N ILE A 148 10.96 -2.26 5.59
CA ILE A 148 11.73 -3.18 4.77
C ILE A 148 11.58 -2.77 3.31
N TYR A 149 12.68 -2.34 2.68
CA TYR A 149 12.76 -2.26 1.23
C TYR A 149 12.95 -3.65 0.65
N VAL A 150 12.16 -4.04 -0.36
CA VAL A 150 12.39 -5.28 -1.10
C VAL A 150 12.36 -4.98 -2.60
N MET A 151 13.52 -5.00 -3.23
CA MET A 151 13.67 -4.62 -4.64
C MET A 151 13.53 -5.80 -5.61
N GLY A 152 13.72 -7.04 -5.16
CA GLY A 152 13.57 -8.22 -6.00
C GLY A 152 13.82 -9.52 -5.23
N TRP A 153 13.47 -10.63 -5.86
CA TRP A 153 13.58 -11.98 -5.30
C TRP A 153 14.70 -12.75 -6.00
N THR A 154 15.94 -12.35 -5.75
CA THR A 154 17.13 -12.95 -6.37
C THR A 154 18.29 -13.00 -5.38
N GLY A 155 19.31 -13.80 -5.69
CA GLY A 155 20.48 -13.96 -4.83
C GLY A 155 20.11 -14.36 -3.40
N ASN A 156 20.61 -13.60 -2.42
CA ASN A 156 20.40 -13.77 -0.99
C ASN A 156 19.19 -12.99 -0.43
N ALA A 157 18.36 -12.37 -1.29
CA ALA A 157 17.23 -11.54 -0.84
C ALA A 157 16.25 -12.27 0.07
N GLY A 158 16.08 -13.60 -0.08
CA GLY A 158 15.24 -14.40 0.82
C GLY A 158 15.77 -14.47 2.24
N ASP A 159 17.08 -14.68 2.40
CA ASP A 159 17.74 -14.75 3.71
C ASP A 159 17.75 -13.37 4.38
N GLU A 160 18.00 -12.31 3.62
CA GLU A 160 17.95 -10.93 4.11
C GLU A 160 16.54 -10.51 4.52
N PHE A 161 15.51 -10.89 3.74
CA PHE A 161 14.12 -10.62 4.09
C PHE A 161 13.69 -11.35 5.37
N LEU A 162 14.11 -12.61 5.53
CA LEU A 162 13.91 -13.36 6.77
C LEU A 162 14.62 -12.70 7.95
N GLN A 163 15.86 -12.25 7.77
CA GLN A 163 16.61 -11.54 8.82
C GLN A 163 15.93 -10.23 9.20
N ALA A 164 15.47 -9.44 8.22
CA ALA A 164 14.75 -8.20 8.43
C ALA A 164 13.49 -8.41 9.29
N VAL A 165 12.65 -9.40 8.93
CA VAL A 165 11.44 -9.71 9.70
C VAL A 165 11.78 -10.15 11.12
N ASN A 166 12.76 -11.05 11.30
CA ASN A 166 13.18 -11.50 12.63
C ASN A 166 13.73 -10.36 13.49
N ASP A 167 14.62 -9.54 12.94
CA ASP A 167 15.27 -8.44 13.64
C ASP A 167 14.25 -7.38 14.09
N LEU A 168 13.38 -6.95 13.17
CA LEU A 168 12.32 -5.99 13.46
C LEU A 168 11.27 -6.53 14.44
N MET A 169 11.03 -7.84 14.42
CA MET A 169 10.11 -8.51 15.34
C MET A 169 10.70 -8.67 16.74
N PHE A 170 11.88 -9.27 16.87
CA PHE A 170 12.40 -9.76 18.15
C PHE A 170 13.44 -8.85 18.79
N ASN A 171 14.25 -8.14 18.01
CA ASN A 171 15.29 -7.27 18.56
C ASN A 171 14.80 -5.83 18.73
N HIS A 172 13.96 -5.37 17.79
CA HIS A 172 13.39 -4.02 17.83
C HIS A 172 11.96 -3.97 18.38
N GLU A 173 11.27 -5.10 18.50
CA GLU A 173 9.90 -5.18 19.01
C GLU A 173 8.94 -4.17 18.36
N THR A 174 9.10 -3.95 17.05
CA THR A 174 8.40 -2.90 16.28
C THR A 174 6.89 -2.90 16.50
N SER A 175 6.23 -1.73 16.46
CA SER A 175 4.77 -1.60 16.63
C SER A 175 3.96 -1.93 15.38
N GLY A 176 4.63 -2.05 14.23
CA GLY A 176 4.10 -2.46 12.94
C GLY A 176 5.22 -2.54 11.90
N LEU A 177 4.94 -3.15 10.75
CA LEU A 177 5.91 -3.31 9.65
C LEU A 177 5.38 -2.68 8.36
N ILE A 178 6.22 -1.88 7.71
CA ILE A 178 6.02 -1.45 6.32
C ILE A 178 6.93 -2.30 5.43
N ILE A 179 6.34 -3.01 4.47
CA ILE A 179 7.07 -3.80 3.46
C ILE A 179 6.86 -3.11 2.12
N ASP A 180 7.92 -2.54 1.57
CA ASP A 180 7.86 -1.73 0.35
C ASP A 180 8.26 -2.54 -0.89
N PHE A 181 7.24 -2.89 -1.67
CA PHE A 181 7.37 -3.59 -2.96
C PHE A 181 7.24 -2.66 -4.17
N ARG A 182 7.20 -1.33 -4.02
CA ARG A 182 6.92 -0.39 -5.14
C ARG A 182 7.85 -0.55 -6.34
N LEU A 183 9.08 -1.02 -6.13
CA LEU A 183 10.06 -1.34 -7.18
C LEU A 183 10.18 -2.84 -7.50
N ASN A 184 9.60 -3.73 -6.69
CA ASN A 184 9.99 -5.14 -6.68
C ASN A 184 9.89 -5.77 -8.08
N TYR A 185 11.05 -6.00 -8.72
CA TYR A 185 11.09 -6.38 -10.14
C TYR A 185 10.92 -7.89 -10.37
N GLY A 186 10.53 -8.64 -9.34
CA GLY A 186 10.28 -10.07 -9.43
C GLY A 186 11.51 -10.93 -9.18
N GLY A 187 11.53 -12.12 -9.78
CA GLY A 187 12.52 -13.17 -9.48
C GLY A 187 11.85 -14.45 -8.98
N ASN A 188 12.45 -15.13 -8.01
CA ASN A 188 11.91 -16.36 -7.43
C ASN A 188 11.05 -16.07 -6.18
N MET A 189 9.72 -16.02 -6.33
CA MET A 189 8.80 -15.73 -5.22
C MET A 189 8.98 -16.63 -3.99
N PHE A 190 9.47 -17.88 -4.14
CA PHE A 190 9.61 -18.82 -3.02
C PHE A 190 10.67 -18.38 -2.01
N LEU A 191 11.58 -17.48 -2.39
CA LEU A 191 12.52 -16.85 -1.46
C LEU A 191 11.82 -16.04 -0.37
N SER A 192 10.57 -15.59 -0.60
CA SER A 192 9.78 -14.90 0.43
C SER A 192 9.23 -15.83 1.50
N ASN A 193 9.09 -17.14 1.22
CA ASN A 193 8.33 -18.06 2.06
C ASN A 193 8.79 -18.10 3.53
N PRO A 194 10.09 -18.24 3.85
CA PRO A 194 10.53 -18.32 5.25
C PRO A 194 10.11 -17.10 6.09
N ALA A 195 10.15 -15.90 5.51
CA ALA A 195 9.70 -14.69 6.19
C ALA A 195 8.17 -14.64 6.29
N LEU A 196 7.45 -15.07 5.24
CA LEU A 196 5.98 -15.15 5.28
C LEU A 196 5.48 -16.13 6.35
N GLU A 197 6.20 -17.22 6.63
CA GLU A 197 5.87 -18.15 7.73
C GLU A 197 5.88 -17.46 9.11
N LEU A 198 6.72 -16.43 9.29
CA LEU A 198 6.75 -15.59 10.49
C LEU A 198 5.71 -14.47 10.48
N LEU A 199 5.13 -14.12 9.34
CA LEU A 199 4.09 -13.11 9.29
C LEU A 199 2.70 -13.74 9.48
N PHE A 200 2.47 -14.93 8.94
CA PHE A 200 1.15 -15.58 9.00
C PHE A 200 0.99 -16.49 10.22
N ASN A 201 -0.21 -16.51 10.79
CA ASN A 201 -0.54 -17.38 11.94
C ASN A 201 -1.09 -18.76 11.54
N THR A 202 -1.50 -18.96 10.29
CA THR A 202 -2.06 -20.23 9.81
C THR A 202 -1.55 -20.53 8.41
N THR A 203 -1.67 -21.78 7.98
CA THR A 203 -1.52 -22.11 6.56
C THR A 203 -2.66 -21.46 5.77
N VAL A 204 -2.31 -20.74 4.70
CA VAL A 204 -3.29 -20.09 3.81
C VAL A 204 -3.03 -20.49 2.37
N GLU A 205 -4.08 -20.94 1.70
CA GLU A 205 -4.11 -21.14 0.25
C GLU A 205 -4.24 -19.76 -0.42
N THR A 206 -3.39 -19.49 -1.40
CA THR A 206 -3.32 -18.17 -2.02
C THR A 206 -3.65 -18.25 -3.51
N ILE A 207 -2.64 -18.55 -4.32
CA ILE A 207 -2.71 -18.66 -5.77
C ILE A 207 -2.44 -20.09 -6.24
N GLY A 208 -2.87 -20.41 -7.45
CA GLY A 208 -2.41 -21.57 -8.21
C GLY A 208 -1.96 -21.12 -9.59
N PHE A 209 -1.34 -22.01 -10.36
CA PHE A 209 -0.97 -21.78 -11.75
C PHE A 209 -1.61 -22.82 -12.66
N ALA A 210 -2.18 -22.34 -13.76
CA ALA A 210 -2.62 -23.18 -14.86
C ALA A 210 -1.73 -22.94 -16.07
N CYS A 211 -1.38 -24.00 -16.78
CA CYS A 211 -0.56 -23.94 -17.97
C CYS A 211 -1.43 -24.20 -19.21
N ARG A 212 -1.00 -23.66 -20.34
CA ARG A 212 -1.69 -23.78 -21.61
C ARG A 212 -1.74 -25.25 -22.06
N ALA A 213 -2.94 -25.74 -22.31
CA ALA A 213 -3.20 -27.10 -22.81
C ALA A 213 -3.17 -27.17 -24.34
N ASP A 214 -3.59 -26.10 -25.02
CA ASP A 214 -3.67 -26.02 -26.48
C ASP A 214 -3.03 -24.72 -26.98
N PRO A 215 -1.99 -24.77 -27.83
CA PRO A 215 -1.38 -23.58 -28.39
C PRO A 215 -2.35 -22.73 -29.24
N ASN A 216 -3.41 -23.33 -29.79
CA ASN A 216 -4.41 -22.64 -30.60
C ASN A 216 -5.59 -22.07 -29.80
N ASN A 217 -5.70 -22.37 -28.51
CA ASN A 217 -6.78 -21.88 -27.65
C ASN A 217 -6.22 -21.40 -26.31
N HIS A 218 -6.09 -20.07 -26.16
CA HIS A 218 -5.53 -19.48 -24.93
C HIS A 218 -6.40 -19.67 -23.68
N LEU A 219 -7.65 -20.13 -23.82
CA LEU A 219 -8.53 -20.43 -22.69
C LEU A 219 -8.47 -21.90 -22.28
N ALA A 220 -7.90 -22.78 -23.12
CA ALA A 220 -7.71 -24.18 -22.79
C ALA A 220 -6.48 -24.31 -21.88
N MET A 221 -6.74 -24.41 -20.59
CA MET A 221 -5.74 -24.38 -19.53
C MET A 221 -5.95 -25.55 -18.57
N PHE A 222 -4.88 -26.09 -18.00
CA PHE A 222 -4.95 -27.12 -16.95
C PHE A 222 -4.05 -26.74 -15.78
N VAL A 223 -4.42 -27.13 -14.56
CA VAL A 223 -3.60 -26.86 -13.37
C VAL A 223 -2.28 -27.65 -13.49
N CYS A 224 -1.17 -26.93 -13.63
CA CYS A 224 0.14 -27.56 -13.89
C CYS A 224 0.98 -27.80 -12.64
N ALA A 225 0.59 -27.25 -11.50
CA ALA A 225 1.14 -27.58 -10.19
C ALA A 225 0.01 -27.61 -9.14
N ALA A 226 0.11 -28.51 -8.17
CA ALA A 226 -0.85 -28.56 -7.07
C ALA A 226 -0.88 -27.19 -6.35
N PRO A 227 -2.06 -26.59 -6.13
CA PRO A 227 -2.16 -25.28 -5.48
C PRO A 227 -1.45 -25.20 -4.12
N SER A 228 -1.38 -26.31 -3.39
CA SER A 228 -0.65 -26.44 -2.12
C SER A 228 0.83 -26.06 -2.21
N PHE A 229 1.43 -26.08 -3.41
CA PHE A 229 2.80 -25.64 -3.65
C PHE A 229 3.02 -24.14 -3.42
N TYR A 230 1.95 -23.34 -3.52
CA TYR A 230 1.99 -21.88 -3.36
C TYR A 230 1.42 -21.41 -2.01
N ASN A 231 1.09 -22.35 -1.12
CA ASN A 231 0.60 -22.03 0.21
C ASN A 231 1.64 -21.24 1.00
N ILE A 232 1.16 -20.39 1.89
CA ILE A 232 1.97 -19.84 2.97
C ILE A 232 1.74 -20.72 4.18
N ASN A 233 2.80 -21.24 4.81
CA ASN A 233 2.70 -22.14 5.96
C ASN A 233 2.92 -21.38 7.27
N GLY A 234 1.98 -20.51 7.64
CA GLY A 234 2.09 -19.68 8.84
C GLY A 234 2.22 -20.49 10.15
N ASN A 235 2.89 -19.91 11.15
CA ASN A 235 3.08 -20.52 12.46
C ASN A 235 2.39 -19.72 13.58
N PRO A 236 1.31 -20.24 14.20
CA PRO A 236 0.55 -19.51 15.21
C PRO A 236 1.33 -19.23 16.50
N SER A 237 2.46 -19.91 16.75
CA SER A 237 3.23 -19.76 17.98
C SER A 237 4.28 -18.65 17.91
N THR A 238 4.65 -18.21 16.70
CA THR A 238 5.80 -17.31 16.47
C THR A 238 5.50 -16.22 15.46
N TYR A 239 4.24 -16.00 15.09
CA TYR A 239 3.90 -15.02 14.07
C TYR A 239 3.93 -13.58 14.57
N TYR A 240 4.17 -12.65 13.67
CA TYR A 240 4.10 -11.22 13.90
C TYR A 240 2.63 -10.76 13.93
N ASP A 241 2.13 -10.46 15.13
CA ASP A 241 0.71 -10.18 15.39
C ASP A 241 0.32 -8.70 15.28
N LYS A 242 1.25 -7.84 14.85
CA LYS A 242 1.04 -6.39 14.72
C LYS A 242 0.67 -6.00 13.28
N PRO A 243 0.18 -4.77 13.03
CA PRO A 243 -0.22 -4.34 11.69
C PRO A 243 0.92 -4.40 10.67
N VAL A 244 0.60 -4.78 9.43
CA VAL A 244 1.56 -4.81 8.31
C VAL A 244 1.03 -3.96 7.15
N ALA A 245 1.75 -2.93 6.75
CA ALA A 245 1.44 -2.19 5.52
C ALA A 245 2.31 -2.72 4.39
N VAL A 246 1.70 -3.00 3.25
CA VAL A 246 2.42 -3.37 2.02
C VAL A 246 2.31 -2.22 1.05
N LEU A 247 3.45 -1.70 0.59
CA LEU A 247 3.45 -0.60 -0.37
C LEU A 247 3.63 -1.15 -1.78
N THR A 248 2.72 -0.81 -2.67
CA THR A 248 2.76 -1.19 -4.08
C THR A 248 2.77 0.03 -4.99
N GLY A 249 3.31 -0.18 -6.18
CA GLY A 249 3.46 0.86 -7.18
C GLY A 249 3.73 0.24 -8.54
N PRO A 250 3.80 1.06 -9.58
CA PRO A 250 3.90 0.60 -10.97
C PRO A 250 5.25 -0.05 -11.31
N GLY A 251 6.25 0.02 -10.43
CA GLY A 251 7.50 -0.68 -10.60
C GLY A 251 7.43 -2.15 -10.15
N ALA A 252 6.40 -2.53 -9.39
CA ALA A 252 6.21 -3.90 -8.91
C ALA A 252 5.76 -4.80 -10.05
N VAL A 253 6.47 -5.90 -10.27
CA VAL A 253 6.22 -6.83 -11.38
C VAL A 253 6.58 -8.27 -11.05
N SER A 254 5.91 -9.22 -11.71
CA SER A 254 6.23 -10.65 -11.69
C SER A 254 6.13 -11.19 -10.26
N SER A 255 7.17 -11.82 -9.71
CA SER A 255 7.17 -12.26 -8.31
C SER A 255 6.97 -11.11 -7.30
N GLY A 256 7.20 -9.85 -7.69
CA GLY A 256 6.81 -8.69 -6.91
C GLY A 256 5.29 -8.57 -6.78
N ASP A 257 4.55 -8.77 -7.89
CA ASP A 257 3.09 -8.85 -7.87
C ASP A 257 2.60 -10.03 -7.05
N GLN A 258 3.20 -11.20 -7.26
CA GLN A 258 2.76 -12.45 -6.64
C GLN A 258 2.93 -12.40 -5.12
N VAL A 259 4.07 -11.91 -4.62
CA VAL A 259 4.27 -11.80 -3.16
C VAL A 259 3.41 -10.68 -2.55
N ALA A 260 3.25 -9.54 -3.23
CA ALA A 260 2.34 -8.49 -2.79
C ALA A 260 0.87 -8.99 -2.72
N LEU A 261 0.40 -9.73 -3.72
CA LEU A 261 -0.93 -10.33 -3.72
C LEU A 261 -1.08 -11.35 -2.59
N ARG A 262 -0.08 -12.20 -2.38
CA ARG A 262 -0.07 -13.18 -1.28
C ARG A 262 -0.20 -12.52 0.10
N MET A 263 0.31 -11.30 0.27
CA MET A 263 0.10 -10.53 1.51
C MET A 263 -1.35 -10.08 1.74
N LYS A 264 -2.20 -10.01 0.71
CA LYS A 264 -3.64 -9.71 0.90
C LYS A 264 -4.38 -10.74 1.75
N PHE A 265 -3.84 -11.95 1.82
CA PHE A 265 -4.40 -13.03 2.63
C PHE A 265 -4.05 -12.90 4.11
N HIS A 266 -3.17 -11.97 4.48
CA HIS A 266 -2.78 -11.75 5.86
C HIS A 266 -3.87 -10.95 6.61
N PRO A 267 -4.35 -11.42 7.78
CA PRO A 267 -5.54 -10.86 8.45
C PRO A 267 -5.34 -9.43 8.99
N ARG A 268 -4.10 -8.97 9.07
CA ARG A 268 -3.72 -7.63 9.56
C ARG A 268 -2.86 -6.86 8.57
N ALA A 269 -2.80 -7.32 7.31
CA ALA A 269 -2.10 -6.57 6.27
C ALA A 269 -3.06 -5.62 5.56
N ARG A 270 -2.51 -4.50 5.07
CA ARG A 270 -3.22 -3.57 4.21
C ARG A 270 -2.30 -3.03 3.13
N ILE A 271 -2.79 -2.98 1.90
CA ILE A 271 -2.00 -2.52 0.75
C ILE A 271 -2.25 -1.04 0.46
N PHE A 272 -1.16 -0.28 0.34
CA PHE A 272 -1.15 1.16 0.07
C PHE A 272 -0.41 1.48 -1.22
N GLY A 273 -0.77 2.59 -1.85
CA GLY A 273 -0.04 3.13 -3.00
C GLY A 273 -0.84 2.99 -4.29
N LYS A 274 -0.23 2.42 -5.32
CA LYS A 274 -0.83 2.30 -6.66
C LYS A 274 -0.87 0.86 -7.12
N SER A 275 -1.73 0.59 -8.11
CA SER A 275 -1.76 -0.69 -8.81
C SER A 275 -0.37 -1.02 -9.33
N THR A 276 -0.04 -2.31 -9.28
CA THR A 276 1.20 -2.84 -9.80
C THR A 276 1.09 -3.07 -11.31
N THR A 277 2.07 -3.75 -11.90
CA THR A 277 2.01 -4.13 -13.31
C THR A 277 1.05 -5.31 -13.59
N ALA A 278 0.59 -6.00 -12.54
CA ALA A 278 -0.28 -7.16 -12.61
C ALA A 278 0.26 -8.30 -13.50
N ALA A 279 1.58 -8.51 -13.53
CA ALA A 279 2.22 -9.56 -14.31
C ALA A 279 2.15 -10.92 -13.62
N PHE A 280 0.94 -11.49 -13.60
CA PHE A 280 0.62 -12.76 -12.96
C PHE A 280 0.80 -14.00 -13.86
N ASN A 281 1.63 -13.90 -14.91
CA ASN A 281 1.93 -15.00 -15.82
C ASN A 281 3.35 -15.55 -15.64
N ALA A 282 3.60 -16.73 -16.21
CA ALA A 282 4.93 -17.29 -16.41
C ALA A 282 5.23 -17.34 -17.92
N PRO A 283 6.22 -16.58 -18.42
CA PRO A 283 6.55 -16.58 -19.83
C PRO A 283 7.53 -17.71 -20.19
N THR A 284 7.34 -18.31 -21.37
CA THR A 284 8.28 -19.24 -22.00
C THR A 284 8.88 -18.59 -23.26
N ILE A 285 10.19 -18.82 -23.48
CA ILE A 285 10.88 -18.41 -24.70
C ILE A 285 10.63 -19.48 -25.77
N LEU A 286 10.19 -19.04 -26.95
CA LEU A 286 10.07 -19.90 -28.12
C LEU A 286 11.41 -19.88 -28.89
N ASP A 287 12.02 -21.05 -29.05
CA ASP A 287 13.16 -21.21 -29.95
C ASP A 287 12.67 -21.13 -31.40
N LEU A 288 13.06 -20.07 -32.09
CA LEU A 288 12.71 -19.81 -33.49
C LEU A 288 13.73 -20.41 -34.47
N GLY A 289 14.77 -21.11 -33.97
CA GLY A 289 15.86 -21.64 -34.79
C GLY A 289 16.78 -20.57 -35.38
N ASN A 290 16.69 -19.33 -34.89
CA ASN A 290 17.50 -18.19 -35.30
C ASN A 290 17.84 -17.33 -34.07
N SER A 291 19.12 -16.97 -33.91
CA SER A 291 19.61 -16.12 -32.81
C SER A 291 19.18 -14.65 -32.93
N ASP A 292 18.81 -14.19 -34.11
CA ASP A 292 18.45 -12.79 -34.37
C ASP A 292 17.02 -12.45 -33.91
N TRP A 293 16.20 -13.47 -33.65
CA TRP A 293 14.80 -13.31 -33.28
C TRP A 293 14.48 -14.10 -32.02
N THR A 294 13.80 -13.46 -31.08
CA THR A 294 13.26 -14.13 -29.89
C THR A 294 11.77 -13.86 -29.80
N SER A 295 10.98 -14.88 -29.49
CA SER A 295 9.57 -14.74 -29.16
C SER A 295 9.31 -15.28 -27.75
N ARG A 296 8.38 -14.64 -27.04
CA ARG A 296 7.94 -15.06 -25.70
C ARG A 296 6.43 -15.12 -25.69
N TYR A 297 5.87 -16.10 -24.99
CA TYR A 297 4.43 -16.20 -24.75
C TYR A 297 4.17 -16.59 -23.30
N ALA A 298 3.00 -16.23 -22.78
CA ALA A 298 2.53 -16.67 -21.48
C ALA A 298 2.14 -18.16 -21.55
N ASP A 299 2.95 -19.00 -20.92
CA ASP A 299 2.77 -20.45 -20.88
C ASP A 299 1.91 -20.88 -19.68
N ALA A 300 1.98 -20.10 -18.59
CA ALA A 300 1.12 -20.27 -17.43
C ALA A 300 0.55 -18.95 -16.94
N ASP A 301 -0.62 -19.02 -16.31
CA ASP A 301 -1.29 -17.88 -15.68
C ASP A 301 -1.69 -18.24 -14.25
N ALA A 302 -1.49 -17.30 -13.34
CA ALA A 302 -1.92 -17.46 -11.95
C ALA A 302 -3.43 -17.24 -11.82
N PHE A 303 -4.03 -17.95 -10.87
CA PHE A 303 -5.44 -17.79 -10.47
C PHE A 303 -5.54 -17.83 -8.94
N LEU A 304 -6.59 -17.25 -8.37
CA LEU A 304 -6.89 -17.40 -6.93
C LEU A 304 -7.46 -18.81 -6.68
N VAL A 305 -6.96 -19.52 -5.67
CA VAL A 305 -7.46 -20.88 -5.36
C VAL A 305 -8.96 -20.88 -5.05
N SER A 306 -9.49 -19.78 -4.52
CA SER A 306 -10.92 -19.57 -4.26
C SER A 306 -11.79 -19.39 -5.52
N ASN A 307 -11.19 -19.13 -6.68
CA ASN A 307 -11.87 -18.93 -7.96
C ASN A 307 -11.09 -19.57 -9.11
N PRO A 308 -10.97 -20.91 -9.15
CA PRO A 308 -10.21 -21.60 -10.17
C PRO A 308 -10.83 -21.35 -11.56
N GLY A 309 -9.99 -21.01 -12.54
CA GLY A 309 -10.40 -20.70 -13.92
C GLY A 309 -10.56 -19.20 -14.22
N HIS A 310 -10.47 -18.33 -13.21
CA HIS A 310 -10.33 -16.88 -13.39
C HIS A 310 -8.85 -16.48 -13.28
N TYR A 311 -8.24 -16.11 -14.41
CA TYR A 311 -6.81 -15.81 -14.50
C TYR A 311 -6.51 -14.34 -14.21
N LEU A 312 -5.56 -14.13 -13.31
CA LEU A 312 -5.19 -12.82 -12.76
C LEU A 312 -4.50 -11.90 -13.78
N THR A 313 -3.94 -12.45 -14.85
CA THR A 313 -3.28 -11.70 -15.93
C THR A 313 -4.24 -10.73 -16.65
N HIS A 314 -5.55 -10.88 -16.45
CA HIS A 314 -6.58 -10.00 -17.00
C HIS A 314 -7.15 -9.00 -15.99
N ASP A 315 -6.71 -9.03 -14.73
CA ASP A 315 -7.24 -8.21 -13.66
C ASP A 315 -6.32 -7.03 -13.34
N GLU A 316 -6.92 -5.99 -12.75
CA GLU A 316 -6.17 -4.95 -12.06
C GLU A 316 -5.69 -5.46 -10.69
N PHE A 317 -4.47 -5.08 -10.31
CA PHE A 317 -4.03 -5.30 -8.94
C PHE A 317 -4.82 -4.39 -8.00
N VAL A 318 -5.65 -4.99 -7.14
CA VAL A 318 -6.47 -4.23 -6.20
C VAL A 318 -5.61 -3.71 -5.06
N VAL A 319 -5.59 -2.40 -4.85
CA VAL A 319 -4.99 -1.73 -3.68
C VAL A 319 -6.09 -1.42 -2.65
N ASP A 320 -5.80 -1.53 -1.35
CA ASP A 320 -6.81 -1.30 -0.31
C ASP A 320 -6.97 0.18 0.05
N GLU A 321 -5.88 0.95 -0.05
CA GLU A 321 -5.82 2.40 0.12
C GLU A 321 -4.99 3.00 -1.02
N GLU A 322 -5.67 3.52 -2.03
CA GLU A 322 -5.00 4.17 -3.16
C GLU A 322 -4.38 5.50 -2.71
N VAL A 323 -3.05 5.61 -2.77
CA VAL A 323 -2.30 6.78 -2.33
C VAL A 323 -1.28 7.17 -3.39
N TRP A 324 -1.32 8.43 -3.79
CA TRP A 324 -0.45 9.01 -4.80
C TRP A 324 0.52 9.98 -4.12
N LEU A 325 1.78 10.02 -4.59
CA LEU A 325 2.73 11.05 -4.14
C LEU A 325 2.18 12.45 -4.44
N THR A 326 2.31 13.37 -3.49
CA THR A 326 1.85 14.76 -3.63
C THR A 326 3.02 15.71 -3.88
N PRO A 327 2.82 16.80 -4.64
CA PRO A 327 3.85 17.83 -4.82
C PRO A 327 4.44 18.33 -3.49
N ASP A 328 3.57 18.65 -2.53
CA ASP A 328 3.96 19.21 -1.24
C ASP A 328 4.83 18.26 -0.43
N ASP A 329 4.45 16.97 -0.36
CA ASP A 329 5.22 15.99 0.40
C ASP A 329 6.58 15.74 -0.27
N VAL A 330 6.62 15.52 -1.59
CA VAL A 330 7.89 15.22 -2.26
C VAL A 330 8.86 16.40 -2.22
N ALA A 331 8.35 17.64 -2.32
CA ALA A 331 9.17 18.84 -2.21
C ALA A 331 9.76 19.02 -0.80
N GLN A 332 9.11 18.46 0.23
CA GLN A 332 9.59 18.43 1.61
C GLN A 332 10.43 17.18 1.93
N GLY A 333 10.66 16.30 0.95
CA GLY A 333 11.38 15.05 1.14
C GLY A 333 10.58 13.96 1.86
N TYR A 334 9.25 14.10 1.92
CA TYR A 334 8.36 13.13 2.51
C TYR A 334 7.76 12.19 1.47
N ASP A 335 7.55 10.94 1.89
CA ASP A 335 6.83 9.94 1.13
C ASP A 335 5.37 9.88 1.59
N THR A 336 4.44 10.37 0.75
CA THR A 336 3.00 10.39 1.06
C THR A 336 2.45 8.99 1.37
N VAL A 337 2.92 7.96 0.65
CA VAL A 337 2.44 6.58 0.81
C VAL A 337 2.86 6.03 2.17
N VAL A 338 4.11 6.28 2.58
CA VAL A 338 4.61 5.90 3.91
C VAL A 338 3.88 6.66 5.01
N LYS A 339 3.63 7.96 4.85
CA LYS A 339 2.84 8.74 5.82
C LYS A 339 1.44 8.16 6.03
N ALA A 340 0.77 7.77 4.93
CA ALA A 340 -0.55 7.14 5.00
C ALA A 340 -0.51 5.77 5.72
N ALA A 341 0.50 4.96 5.42
CA ALA A 341 0.70 3.67 6.08
C ALA A 341 0.95 3.83 7.60
N ILE A 342 1.81 4.77 8.00
CA ILE A 342 2.08 5.08 9.41
C ILE A 342 0.80 5.56 10.10
N ALA A 343 0.07 6.52 9.51
CA ALA A 343 -1.18 7.02 10.08
C ALA A 343 -2.23 5.90 10.27
N TRP A 344 -2.30 4.96 9.33
CA TRP A 344 -3.14 3.79 9.48
C TRP A 344 -2.67 2.90 10.64
N MET A 345 -1.38 2.57 10.73
CA MET A 345 -0.86 1.77 11.84
C MET A 345 -1.09 2.43 13.20
N ASP A 346 -0.83 3.72 13.30
CA ASP A 346 -1.09 4.49 14.51
C ASP A 346 -2.55 4.41 14.90
N SER A 347 -3.48 4.48 13.93
CA SER A 347 -4.91 4.29 14.21
C SER A 347 -5.28 2.89 14.71
N GLN A 348 -4.46 1.87 14.39
CA GLN A 348 -4.63 0.50 14.90
C GLN A 348 -4.02 0.33 16.30
N ILE A 349 -2.99 1.11 16.63
CA ILE A 349 -2.27 1.06 17.91
C ILE A 349 -2.96 1.94 18.95
N THR A 350 -3.58 3.04 18.54
CA THR A 350 -4.37 3.89 19.42
C THR A 350 -5.67 3.17 19.77
N SER A 351 -5.76 2.69 21.01
CA SER A 351 -7.05 2.43 21.67
C SER A 351 -7.93 3.69 21.76
N ILE A 352 -7.34 4.86 21.48
CA ILE A 352 -7.94 6.19 21.58
C ILE A 352 -8.74 6.48 20.32
N PRO A 353 -10.08 6.45 20.35
CA PRO A 353 -10.88 6.92 19.23
C PRO A 353 -10.57 8.40 19.02
N GLN A 354 -10.32 8.81 17.78
CA GLN A 354 -10.18 10.23 17.42
C GLN A 354 -11.55 10.85 17.11
N PRO A 355 -11.75 12.14 17.39
CA PRO A 355 -13.00 12.80 17.05
C PRO A 355 -13.18 12.89 15.53
N VAL A 356 -14.33 12.46 15.04
CA VAL A 356 -14.70 12.40 13.61
C VAL A 356 -15.02 13.79 13.04
N THR A 357 -15.32 14.77 13.90
CA THR A 357 -15.63 16.15 13.53
C THR A 357 -14.94 17.13 14.48
N ALA A 358 -14.52 18.29 13.95
CA ALA A 358 -13.96 19.38 14.75
C ALA A 358 -15.03 20.14 15.57
N GLU A 359 -16.32 19.96 15.28
CA GLU A 359 -17.41 20.55 16.06
C GLU A 359 -17.59 19.86 17.41
N VAL A 360 -17.58 20.66 18.48
CA VAL A 360 -17.77 20.16 19.85
C VAL A 360 -19.27 19.95 20.14
N PRO A 361 -19.71 18.72 20.47
CA PRO A 361 -21.12 18.44 20.73
C PRO A 361 -21.71 19.19 21.93
N ALA A 362 -23.01 19.49 21.87
CA ALA A 362 -23.73 20.15 22.97
C ALA A 362 -24.10 19.20 24.15
N SER A 363 -24.16 17.88 23.93
CA SER A 363 -24.61 16.91 24.93
C SER A 363 -23.95 15.54 24.79
N TYR A 364 -23.88 14.79 25.89
CA TYR A 364 -23.53 13.37 25.86
C TYR A 364 -24.56 12.54 25.09
N ARG A 365 -24.10 11.55 24.30
CA ARG A 365 -24.99 10.60 23.63
C ARG A 365 -24.26 9.33 23.23
N LEU A 366 -24.86 8.17 23.49
CA LEU A 366 -24.52 6.88 22.88
C LEU A 366 -25.57 6.50 21.83
N TYR A 367 -25.14 6.38 20.59
CA TYR A 367 -25.98 6.03 19.45
C TYR A 367 -26.22 4.53 19.39
N GLN A 368 -27.28 4.15 18.67
CA GLN A 368 -27.46 2.76 18.29
C GLN A 368 -26.35 2.37 17.30
N ASN A 369 -25.73 1.22 17.53
CA ASN A 369 -24.74 0.65 16.62
C ASN A 369 -25.38 0.33 15.25
N TYR A 370 -24.59 0.47 14.18
CA TYR A 370 -25.06 0.18 12.83
C TYR A 370 -23.97 -0.56 12.02
N PRO A 371 -24.32 -1.66 11.34
CA PRO A 371 -25.63 -2.32 11.33
C PRO A 371 -26.01 -2.94 12.70
N ASN A 372 -27.30 -3.18 12.94
CA ASN A 372 -27.81 -3.95 14.08
C ASN A 372 -29.16 -4.61 13.72
N PRO A 373 -29.24 -5.95 13.53
CA PRO A 373 -28.18 -6.94 13.76
C PRO A 373 -26.95 -6.78 12.86
N PHE A 374 -25.81 -7.34 13.24
CA PHE A 374 -24.53 -7.22 12.51
C PHE A 374 -23.82 -8.57 12.34
N ASN A 375 -22.97 -8.69 11.30
CA ASN A 375 -22.14 -9.87 11.01
C ASN A 375 -20.86 -9.50 10.23
N PRO A 376 -19.64 -9.76 10.74
CA PRO A 376 -19.28 -9.81 12.16
C PRO A 376 -18.97 -8.40 12.71
N SER A 377 -19.04 -7.34 11.90
CA SER A 377 -18.65 -5.98 12.32
C SER A 377 -19.80 -4.98 12.42
N THR A 378 -19.71 -4.07 13.38
CA THR A 378 -20.63 -2.95 13.58
C THR A 378 -19.88 -1.69 13.99
N HIS A 379 -20.47 -0.53 13.77
CA HIS A 379 -19.93 0.75 14.24
C HIS A 379 -20.69 1.25 15.45
N ILE A 380 -19.98 1.66 16.49
CA ILE A 380 -20.52 2.31 17.69
C ILE A 380 -20.13 3.78 17.67
N LYS A 381 -21.12 4.65 17.80
CA LYS A 381 -20.96 6.11 17.76
C LYS A 381 -21.35 6.73 19.09
N PHE A 382 -20.59 7.71 19.57
CA PHE A 382 -20.94 8.50 20.75
C PHE A 382 -20.45 9.96 20.70
N ARG A 383 -20.98 10.81 21.57
CA ARG A 383 -20.63 12.24 21.69
C ARG A 383 -20.25 12.60 23.12
N LEU A 384 -19.22 13.43 23.26
CA LEU A 384 -18.75 14.03 24.51
C LEU A 384 -18.80 15.57 24.40
N PRO A 385 -19.51 16.28 25.29
CA PRO A 385 -19.60 17.75 25.23
C PRO A 385 -18.39 18.47 25.83
N ALA A 386 -18.25 19.77 25.54
CA ALA A 386 -17.16 20.63 26.02
C ALA A 386 -16.98 20.63 27.56
N GLY A 387 -18.06 20.37 28.31
CA GLY A 387 -18.08 20.33 29.77
C GLY A 387 -17.86 18.93 30.37
N ALA A 388 -17.37 17.96 29.58
CA ALA A 388 -17.28 16.58 30.03
C ALA A 388 -16.22 16.30 31.11
N SER A 389 -15.42 17.33 31.47
CA SER A 389 -14.48 17.30 32.59
C SER A 389 -15.15 16.81 33.87
N GLN A 390 -14.45 15.98 34.65
CA GLN A 390 -14.94 15.40 35.91
C GLN A 390 -15.73 16.42 36.74
N ALA A 391 -17.04 16.21 36.83
CA ALA A 391 -17.89 16.91 37.79
C ALA A 391 -17.38 16.58 39.20
N GLY A 392 -16.66 17.52 39.83
CA GLY A 392 -16.34 17.42 41.25
C GLY A 392 -15.01 17.99 41.74
N ILE A 393 -14.05 18.36 40.88
CA ILE A 393 -12.76 18.91 41.36
C ILE A 393 -12.59 20.35 40.85
N ALA A 394 -12.78 21.32 41.76
CA ALA A 394 -12.50 22.72 41.51
C ALA A 394 -10.99 22.91 41.26
N GLY A 395 -10.61 23.31 40.03
CA GLY A 395 -9.22 23.65 39.69
C GLY A 395 -8.70 23.13 38.35
N PHE A 396 -9.43 22.28 37.62
CA PHE A 396 -8.99 21.81 36.29
C PHE A 396 -9.33 22.80 35.16
N PRO A 397 -8.43 23.01 34.18
CA PRO A 397 -8.67 23.91 33.05
C PRO A 397 -9.83 23.40 32.18
N LYS A 398 -10.68 24.34 31.73
CA LYS A 398 -11.69 24.09 30.68
C LYS A 398 -10.98 23.58 29.42
N GLY A 399 -11.25 22.33 29.05
CA GLY A 399 -10.64 21.67 27.87
C GLY A 399 -9.92 20.35 28.20
N ALA A 400 -9.71 20.02 29.47
CA ALA A 400 -9.22 18.69 29.86
C ALA A 400 -10.29 17.63 29.52
N GLY A 401 -9.89 16.58 28.81
CA GLY A 401 -10.77 15.47 28.41
C GLY A 401 -11.45 14.76 29.59
N ALA A 402 -12.41 13.89 29.28
CA ALA A 402 -13.11 13.05 30.26
C ALA A 402 -12.59 11.63 30.20
N PHE A 403 -12.41 10.96 31.35
CA PHE A 403 -12.21 9.51 31.36
C PHE A 403 -13.48 8.81 30.88
N VAL A 404 -13.36 8.05 29.79
CA VAL A 404 -14.42 7.35 29.10
C VAL A 404 -14.18 5.85 29.14
N GLU A 405 -15.19 5.10 29.59
CA GLU A 405 -15.24 3.65 29.47
C GLU A 405 -16.35 3.27 28.48
N LEU A 406 -16.00 2.53 27.43
CA LEU A 406 -16.97 1.88 26.55
C LEU A 406 -16.71 0.38 26.60
N LYS A 407 -17.66 -0.36 27.17
CA LYS A 407 -17.50 -1.80 27.45
C LYS A 407 -18.66 -2.60 26.89
N VAL A 408 -18.40 -3.84 26.51
CA VAL A 408 -19.37 -4.81 26.01
C VAL A 408 -19.61 -5.90 27.04
N TYR A 409 -20.87 -6.29 27.19
CA TYR A 409 -21.35 -7.27 28.14
C TYR A 409 -22.24 -8.32 27.44
N ASP A 410 -22.17 -9.56 27.90
CA ASP A 410 -23.13 -10.59 27.53
C ASP A 410 -24.44 -10.47 28.35
N VAL A 411 -25.42 -11.33 28.06
CA VAL A 411 -26.74 -11.33 28.72
C VAL A 411 -26.68 -11.62 30.22
N SER A 412 -25.60 -12.24 30.71
CA SER A 412 -25.38 -12.49 32.14
C SER A 412 -24.79 -11.28 32.87
N GLY A 413 -24.44 -10.22 32.13
CA GLY A 413 -23.77 -9.04 32.66
C GLY A 413 -22.26 -9.19 32.80
N ARG A 414 -21.68 -10.27 32.27
CA ARG A 414 -20.22 -10.45 32.22
C ARG A 414 -19.62 -9.56 31.14
N GLU A 415 -18.58 -8.81 31.48
CA GLU A 415 -17.79 -8.03 30.54
C GLU A 415 -17.06 -8.98 29.58
N VAL A 416 -17.27 -8.78 28.28
CA VAL A 416 -16.64 -9.61 27.22
C VAL A 416 -15.61 -8.84 26.41
N ALA A 417 -15.70 -7.50 26.35
CA ALA A 417 -14.71 -6.65 25.71
C ALA A 417 -14.70 -5.24 26.32
N THR A 418 -13.52 -4.64 26.44
CA THR A 418 -13.36 -3.20 26.66
C THR A 418 -12.94 -2.56 25.34
N LEU A 419 -13.74 -1.63 24.83
CA LEU A 419 -13.50 -0.96 23.55
C LEU A 419 -12.82 0.40 23.72
N VAL A 420 -13.04 1.07 24.85
CA VAL A 420 -12.41 2.35 25.25
C VAL A 420 -12.26 2.34 26.77
N SER A 421 -11.12 2.80 27.31
CA SER A 421 -10.91 2.96 28.75
C SER A 421 -9.83 4.02 29.05
N GLU A 422 -10.11 5.28 28.73
CA GLU A 422 -9.09 6.33 28.72
C GLU A 422 -9.66 7.76 28.67
N ASN A 423 -8.80 8.79 28.74
CA ASN A 423 -9.23 10.19 28.68
C ASN A 423 -9.43 10.66 27.23
N LEU A 424 -10.67 11.01 26.87
CA LEU A 424 -11.02 11.54 25.56
C LEU A 424 -11.38 13.03 25.62
N ALA A 425 -10.92 13.79 24.63
CA ALA A 425 -11.31 15.19 24.45
C ALA A 425 -12.83 15.33 24.17
N PRO A 426 -13.41 16.53 24.27
CA PRO A 426 -14.74 16.78 23.73
C PRO A 426 -14.78 16.52 22.22
N GLY A 427 -15.80 15.79 21.74
CA GLY A 427 -15.88 15.40 20.34
C GLY A 427 -16.92 14.32 20.04
N GLU A 428 -17.10 14.05 18.75
CA GLU A 428 -17.91 12.93 18.26
C GLU A 428 -17.00 11.77 17.86
N TYR A 429 -17.26 10.58 18.38
CA TYR A 429 -16.41 9.41 18.21
C TYR A 429 -17.16 8.29 17.47
N ARG A 430 -16.43 7.55 16.63
CA ARG A 430 -16.90 6.35 15.94
C ARG A 430 -15.82 5.29 16.01
N LEU A 431 -16.16 4.11 16.50
CA LEU A 431 -15.27 2.94 16.50
C LEU A 431 -15.99 1.75 15.89
N GLN A 432 -15.20 0.80 15.38
CA GLN A 432 -15.68 -0.49 14.88
C GLN A 432 -15.45 -1.56 15.94
N TRP A 433 -16.42 -2.47 16.08
CA TRP A 433 -16.26 -3.70 16.85
C TRP A 433 -16.57 -4.89 15.95
N ASP A 434 -15.72 -5.91 15.98
CA ASP A 434 -15.76 -7.08 15.10
C ASP A 434 -16.33 -8.34 15.78
N GLY A 435 -17.04 -8.16 16.90
CA GLY A 435 -17.69 -9.25 17.61
C GLY A 435 -16.72 -10.19 18.34
N LYS A 436 -15.48 -9.76 18.62
CA LYS A 436 -14.51 -10.52 19.42
C LYS A 436 -14.51 -10.12 20.89
N ASP A 437 -14.07 -11.06 21.73
CA ASP A 437 -13.80 -10.82 23.15
C ASP A 437 -12.41 -10.19 23.38
N ALA A 438 -12.08 -9.91 24.65
CA ALA A 438 -10.80 -9.33 25.06
C ALA A 438 -9.56 -10.18 24.71
N PHE A 439 -9.74 -11.46 24.37
CA PHE A 439 -8.67 -12.38 23.97
C PHE A 439 -8.62 -12.60 22.45
N GLY A 440 -9.42 -11.84 21.68
CA GLY A 440 -9.49 -11.97 20.22
C GLY A 440 -10.33 -13.16 19.74
N ASN A 441 -11.06 -13.85 20.63
CA ASN A 441 -11.91 -14.97 20.24
C ASN A 441 -13.26 -14.46 19.70
N PRO A 442 -13.75 -14.99 18.56
CA PRO A 442 -15.07 -14.65 18.06
C PRO A 442 -16.19 -15.04 19.02
N LEU A 443 -17.06 -14.09 19.39
CA LEU A 443 -18.24 -14.37 20.22
C LEU A 443 -19.33 -15.10 19.42
N SER A 444 -20.21 -15.82 20.11
CA SER A 444 -21.35 -16.54 19.51
C SER A 444 -22.45 -15.58 19.01
N SER A 445 -23.27 -16.01 18.04
CA SER A 445 -24.52 -15.28 17.72
C SER A 445 -25.36 -15.08 18.97
N GLY A 446 -25.89 -13.87 19.18
CA GLY A 446 -26.61 -13.56 20.41
C GLY A 446 -26.82 -12.07 20.67
N VAL A 447 -27.44 -11.81 21.81
CA VAL A 447 -27.69 -10.45 22.30
C VAL A 447 -26.52 -10.02 23.18
N TYR A 448 -26.02 -8.82 22.92
CA TYR A 448 -24.98 -8.17 23.71
C TYR A 448 -25.42 -6.76 24.10
N PHE A 449 -24.78 -6.21 25.12
CA PHE A 449 -25.00 -4.85 25.58
C PHE A 449 -23.69 -4.08 25.57
N TYR A 450 -23.70 -2.84 25.10
CA TYR A 450 -22.55 -1.95 25.24
C TYR A 450 -22.94 -0.75 26.09
N ARG A 451 -22.04 -0.36 26.99
CA ARG A 451 -22.24 0.71 27.97
C ARG A 451 -21.14 1.73 27.84
N LEU A 452 -21.55 2.98 27.64
CA LEU A 452 -20.68 4.15 27.72
C LEU A 452 -20.79 4.77 29.11
N ARG A 453 -19.67 5.00 29.77
CA ARG A 453 -19.55 5.78 31.01
C ARG A 453 -18.57 6.92 30.81
N ALA A 454 -18.97 8.13 31.15
CA ALA A 454 -18.13 9.33 31.06
C ALA A 454 -18.52 10.29 32.19
N GLY A 455 -17.72 10.36 33.26
CA GLY A 455 -18.10 11.08 34.47
C GLY A 455 -19.40 10.52 35.09
N SER A 456 -20.41 11.38 35.29
CA SER A 456 -21.75 10.99 35.77
C SER A 456 -22.66 10.42 34.68
N PHE A 457 -22.28 10.55 33.41
CA PHE A 457 -23.07 10.01 32.30
C PHE A 457 -22.88 8.50 32.20
N THR A 458 -23.98 7.76 32.11
CA THR A 458 -23.97 6.34 31.77
C THR A 458 -25.13 6.02 30.85
N GLN A 459 -24.85 5.41 29.69
CA GLN A 459 -25.87 4.94 28.77
C GLN A 459 -25.54 3.54 28.28
N THR A 460 -26.52 2.64 28.30
CA THR A 460 -26.39 1.27 27.77
C THR A 460 -27.30 1.10 26.56
N ARG A 461 -26.82 0.35 25.57
CA ARG A 461 -27.57 0.00 24.35
C ARG A 461 -27.42 -1.49 24.06
N LYS A 462 -28.42 -2.05 23.38
CA LYS A 462 -28.47 -3.46 22.97
C LYS A 462 -27.96 -3.61 21.53
N MET A 463 -27.20 -4.67 21.26
CA MET A 463 -26.81 -5.09 19.91
C MET A 463 -27.04 -6.59 19.72
N ILE A 464 -27.19 -7.02 18.47
CA ILE A 464 -27.47 -8.40 18.07
C ILE A 464 -26.38 -8.82 17.09
N LEU A 465 -25.52 -9.74 17.52
CA LEU A 465 -24.53 -10.39 16.65
C LEU A 465 -25.20 -11.59 15.97
N MET A 466 -25.12 -11.65 14.64
CA MET A 466 -25.49 -12.82 13.85
C MET A 466 -24.24 -13.34 13.16
N LYS A 467 -24.01 -14.65 13.23
CA LYS A 467 -23.05 -15.37 12.38
C LYS A 467 -23.79 -16.05 11.25
#